data_AF-A0A5N0UJP8-F1
#
_entry.id   AF-A0A5N0UJP8-F1
#
_cell.length_a   1.000
_cell.length_b   1.000
_cell.length_c   1.000
_cell.angle_alpha   90.00
_cell.angle_beta   90.00
_cell.angle_gamma   90.00
#
_symmetry.space_group_name_H-M   'P 1'
#
loop_
_entity.id
_entity.type
_entity.pdbx_description
1 polymer ?
#
loop_
_entity_poly.entity_id
_entity_poly.type
_entity_poly.pdbx_seq_one_letter_code
_entity_poly.pdbx_strand_id
1 'polypeptide(L)'
;MPRDDIADAETGPIRRIPAESPPPRRRAPQRGPGQRKPAARKPEPRKPAAAKEPPAGHGHGHGHGPAAPASRRVRLLLAWLLGPLALVTVVAAFVLYPWGQAKPASAYNQGTPVHGTISTASSGPCLAPGQVQVGGQGPDDSKPCLTTDVKLTDSAAEGSTIRLVVPIEPSTPRFSSGDKVVLAYNGGDVKDSASYQIVDFQRGLPLALLAALFAIAVVVLGRWQGLAALGALVLSFVVLVLFVLPAILAGENPLLVAIVGAGLIMFIALYMTHGLSARTSVAVLGTIVSLALIGVLSVIFAAAASLTGLDDSTSTLIGSLGHGIDGRGLLLAGIVIGALGVLDDITVTQTSSVWELRRANPDLNWRELYRSGQRIGRDHVGSAVNTLVMAYAGAALPVMLYSSISGVGLSAILGSQDVAEEIVRTLAGSVGIVAAVPVTTALAALIASREDVLASPKSHRSKQQ
;
A
#
# COMPACT_ATOMS: atom_id res chain seq x y z
N MET A 1 38.27 -30.73 9.86
CA MET A 1 38.14 -29.39 10.47
C MET A 1 36.67 -29.03 10.49
N PRO A 2 36.10 -28.65 11.63
CA PRO A 2 34.70 -28.26 11.69
C PRO A 2 34.51 -27.00 10.85
N ARG A 3 33.42 -26.95 10.07
CA ARG A 3 32.92 -25.71 9.49
C ARG A 3 32.45 -24.86 10.65
N ASP A 4 33.13 -23.75 10.91
CA ASP A 4 32.59 -22.71 11.78
C ASP A 4 31.45 -22.04 11.00
N ASP A 5 30.27 -22.64 11.10
CA ASP A 5 29.02 -21.97 10.78
C ASP A 5 28.95 -20.75 11.71
N ILE A 6 28.85 -19.56 11.12
CA ILE A 6 28.87 -18.26 11.81
C ILE A 6 27.98 -18.32 13.05
N ALA A 7 28.56 -18.07 14.23
CA ALA A 7 27.78 -17.99 15.46
C ALA A 7 26.77 -16.84 15.34
N ASP A 8 25.52 -17.12 15.74
CA ASP A 8 24.39 -16.20 15.70
C ASP A 8 24.66 -14.81 16.33
N ALA A 9 25.70 -14.68 17.14
CA ALA A 9 26.09 -13.49 17.88
C ALA A 9 27.03 -12.53 17.11
N GLU A 10 27.62 -12.96 15.99
CA GLU A 10 28.72 -12.21 15.33
C GLU A 10 28.27 -11.34 14.14
N THR A 11 26.97 -11.32 13.79
CA THR A 11 26.46 -10.58 12.62
C THR A 11 25.08 -9.93 12.84
N GLY A 12 24.61 -9.05 11.93
CA GLY A 12 23.43 -8.16 12.07
C GLY A 12 22.03 -8.80 12.28
N PRO A 13 20.92 -8.07 12.20
CA PRO A 13 19.69 -8.36 12.96
C PRO A 13 18.79 -9.52 12.47
N ILE A 14 19.13 -10.21 11.37
CA ILE A 14 18.22 -11.22 10.79
C ILE A 14 18.62 -12.63 11.26
N ARG A 15 17.96 -13.09 12.33
CA ARG A 15 18.00 -14.48 12.78
C ARG A 15 17.07 -15.33 11.92
N ARG A 16 17.56 -16.41 11.31
CA ARG A 16 16.64 -17.40 10.71
C ARG A 16 15.92 -18.15 11.83
N ILE A 17 14.64 -18.42 11.61
CA ILE A 17 13.94 -19.54 12.26
C ILE A 17 14.50 -20.81 11.61
N PRO A 18 15.19 -21.71 12.35
CA PRO A 18 15.68 -22.95 11.78
C PRO A 18 14.51 -23.75 11.20
N ALA A 19 14.70 -24.41 10.06
CA ALA A 19 13.75 -25.42 9.61
C ALA A 19 13.68 -26.50 10.69
N GLU A 20 12.55 -26.58 11.39
CA GLU A 20 12.35 -27.52 12.49
C GLU A 20 12.47 -28.94 11.95
N SER A 21 13.46 -29.70 12.45
CA SER A 21 13.56 -31.13 12.21
C SER A 21 12.25 -31.80 12.62
N PRO A 22 11.67 -32.69 11.80
CA PRO A 22 10.39 -33.31 12.13
C PRO A 22 10.50 -34.05 13.47
N PRO A 23 9.54 -33.87 14.40
CA PRO A 23 9.64 -34.47 15.71
C PRO A 23 9.61 -36.01 15.59
N PRO A 24 10.35 -36.74 16.44
CA PRO A 24 10.34 -38.19 16.40
C PRO A 24 8.94 -38.72 16.71
N ARG A 25 8.48 -39.68 15.89
CA ARG A 25 7.20 -40.37 16.08
C ARG A 25 7.12 -40.95 17.49
N ARG A 26 6.37 -40.30 18.38
CA ARG A 26 6.02 -40.85 19.69
C ARG A 26 5.08 -42.04 19.50
N ARG A 27 5.54 -43.23 19.93
CA ARG A 27 4.71 -44.43 20.07
C ARG A 27 3.55 -44.14 21.03
N ALA A 28 2.34 -44.53 20.61
CA ALA A 28 1.14 -44.43 21.43
C ALA A 28 1.29 -45.29 22.71
N PRO A 29 0.90 -44.80 23.90
CA PRO A 29 0.92 -45.61 25.11
C PRO A 29 -0.28 -46.58 25.14
N GLN A 30 0.02 -47.86 25.39
CA GLN A 30 -0.96 -48.88 25.74
C GLN A 30 -1.67 -48.51 27.05
N ARG A 31 -3.01 -48.53 27.06
CA ARG A 31 -3.81 -48.40 28.28
C ARG A 31 -4.01 -49.76 28.94
N GLY A 32 -3.43 -49.92 30.14
CA GLY A 32 -3.76 -50.98 31.10
C GLY A 32 -4.98 -50.62 31.98
N PRO A 33 -5.52 -51.58 32.75
CA PRO A 33 -6.91 -51.55 33.19
C PRO A 33 -7.14 -50.94 34.57
N GLY A 34 -8.21 -50.14 34.67
CA GLY A 34 -9.14 -50.09 35.81
C GLY A 34 -8.75 -49.28 37.07
N GLN A 35 -9.60 -48.31 37.43
CA GLN A 35 -10.29 -48.29 38.75
C GLN A 35 -11.40 -47.23 38.78
N ARG A 36 -12.47 -47.56 39.52
CA ARG A 36 -13.81 -46.95 39.55
C ARG A 36 -13.96 -45.84 40.62
N LYS A 37 -14.97 -44.97 40.37
CA LYS A 37 -16.00 -44.35 41.27
C LYS A 37 -15.95 -42.81 41.37
N PRO A 38 -17.05 -42.12 41.78
CA PRO A 38 -18.49 -42.43 41.67
C PRO A 38 -19.32 -41.31 41.02
N ALA A 39 -20.61 -41.60 40.78
CA ALA A 39 -21.57 -40.82 40.01
C ALA A 39 -22.25 -39.66 40.78
N ALA A 40 -22.66 -38.61 40.04
CA ALA A 40 -23.74 -37.70 40.47
C ALA A 40 -24.58 -37.17 39.29
N ARG A 41 -25.87 -37.52 39.35
CA ARG A 41 -27.12 -36.98 38.77
C ARG A 41 -27.18 -36.38 37.34
N LYS A 42 -27.95 -37.05 36.48
CA LYS A 42 -28.60 -36.52 35.27
C LYS A 42 -29.98 -35.90 35.61
N PRO A 43 -30.39 -34.80 34.96
CA PRO A 43 -31.81 -34.43 34.87
C PRO A 43 -32.51 -35.16 33.71
N GLU A 44 -33.79 -35.45 33.89
CA GLU A 44 -34.69 -36.12 32.93
C GLU A 44 -34.97 -35.28 31.65
N PRO A 45 -35.26 -35.95 30.51
CA PRO A 45 -35.71 -35.28 29.30
C PRO A 45 -37.24 -35.13 29.26
N ARG A 46 -37.73 -33.91 28.97
CA ARG A 46 -39.13 -33.64 28.63
C ARG A 46 -39.42 -34.13 27.20
N LYS A 47 -40.57 -34.81 27.02
CA LYS A 47 -41.12 -35.29 25.74
C LYS A 47 -41.45 -34.11 24.79
N PRO A 48 -41.18 -34.22 23.47
CA PRO A 48 -41.70 -33.26 22.49
C PRO A 48 -43.12 -33.64 22.04
N ALA A 49 -43.98 -32.63 21.93
CA ALA A 49 -45.31 -32.72 21.32
C ALA A 49 -45.22 -32.62 19.79
N ALA A 50 -46.26 -33.14 19.14
CA ALA A 50 -46.38 -33.41 17.71
C ALA A 50 -46.09 -32.24 16.77
N ALA A 51 -45.55 -32.61 15.60
CA ALA A 51 -45.16 -31.75 14.49
C ALA A 51 -46.32 -31.03 13.80
N LYS A 52 -46.10 -29.76 13.46
CA LYS A 52 -46.69 -29.09 12.29
C LYS A 52 -45.53 -28.70 11.37
N GLU A 53 -45.60 -29.13 10.12
CA GLU A 53 -44.64 -28.78 9.07
C GLU A 53 -44.64 -27.26 8.82
N PRO A 54 -43.47 -26.61 8.70
CA PRO A 54 -43.38 -25.28 8.12
C PRO A 54 -43.33 -25.38 6.59
N PRO A 55 -43.94 -24.44 5.84
CA PRO A 55 -43.81 -24.42 4.39
C PRO A 55 -42.36 -24.08 4.00
N ALA A 56 -41.94 -24.64 2.87
CA ALA A 56 -40.63 -24.47 2.27
C ALA A 56 -40.16 -23.00 2.28
N GLY A 57 -39.03 -22.75 2.93
CA GLY A 57 -38.34 -21.47 2.88
C GLY A 57 -37.78 -21.24 1.49
N HIS A 58 -38.39 -20.34 0.73
CA HIS A 58 -37.78 -19.76 -0.46
C HIS A 58 -36.58 -18.91 -0.03
N GLY A 59 -35.37 -19.36 -0.42
CA GLY A 59 -34.16 -18.57 -0.29
C GLY A 59 -34.23 -17.35 -1.21
N HIS A 60 -34.51 -16.18 -0.64
CA HIS A 60 -34.35 -14.91 -1.35
C HIS A 60 -32.86 -14.55 -1.38
N GLY A 61 -32.21 -14.84 -2.51
CA GLY A 61 -30.95 -14.19 -2.83
C GLY A 61 -31.20 -12.70 -3.03
N HIS A 62 -30.70 -11.87 -2.10
CA HIS A 62 -30.61 -10.43 -2.30
C HIS A 62 -29.54 -10.15 -3.37
N GLY A 63 -29.92 -10.30 -4.64
CA GLY A 63 -29.17 -9.71 -5.73
C GLY A 63 -29.22 -8.20 -5.58
N HIS A 64 -28.06 -7.56 -5.42
CA HIS A 64 -27.93 -6.12 -5.61
C HIS A 64 -28.29 -5.80 -7.06
N GLY A 65 -29.57 -5.48 -7.31
CA GLY A 65 -29.98 -4.91 -8.58
C GLY A 65 -29.27 -3.57 -8.79
N PRO A 66 -28.96 -3.19 -10.04
CA PRO A 66 -28.40 -1.88 -10.34
C PRO A 66 -29.32 -0.79 -9.77
N ALA A 67 -28.73 0.26 -9.19
CA ALA A 67 -29.47 1.38 -8.64
C ALA A 67 -30.49 1.91 -9.66
N ALA A 68 -31.72 2.21 -9.21
CA ALA A 68 -32.74 2.79 -10.07
C ALA A 68 -32.16 4.02 -10.79
N PRO A 69 -32.38 4.16 -12.11
CA PRO A 69 -31.69 5.18 -12.89
C PRO A 69 -32.12 6.56 -12.38
N ALA A 70 -31.14 7.36 -11.95
CA ALA A 70 -31.33 8.75 -11.60
C ALA A 70 -32.10 9.50 -12.69
N SER A 71 -32.89 10.50 -12.31
CA SER A 71 -33.68 11.28 -13.26
C SER A 71 -32.77 11.82 -14.38
N ARG A 72 -33.27 11.82 -15.62
CA ARG A 72 -32.48 12.18 -16.82
C ARG A 72 -31.77 13.54 -16.65
N ARG A 73 -32.40 14.48 -15.94
CA ARG A 73 -31.85 15.81 -15.61
C ARG A 73 -30.63 15.72 -14.69
N VAL A 74 -30.66 14.89 -13.65
CA VAL A 74 -29.53 14.69 -12.72
C VAL A 74 -28.34 14.05 -13.45
N ARG A 75 -28.59 13.04 -14.29
CA ARG A 75 -27.52 12.42 -15.10
C ARG A 75 -26.88 13.40 -16.07
N LEU A 76 -27.69 14.23 -16.74
CA LEU A 76 -27.19 15.27 -17.65
C LEU A 76 -26.35 16.31 -16.91
N LEU A 77 -26.79 16.76 -15.73
CA LEU A 77 -26.03 17.71 -14.90
C LEU A 77 -24.68 17.11 -14.49
N LEU A 78 -24.67 15.89 -13.96
CA LEU A 78 -23.44 15.22 -13.55
C LEU A 78 -22.48 14.99 -14.72
N ALA A 79 -23.01 14.61 -15.89
CA ALA A 79 -22.21 14.48 -17.10
C ALA A 79 -21.64 15.83 -17.57
N TRP A 80 -22.41 16.92 -17.47
CA TRP A 80 -21.94 18.27 -17.80
C TRP A 80 -20.89 18.80 -16.82
N LEU A 81 -20.92 18.36 -15.57
CA LEU A 81 -19.95 18.78 -14.56
C LEU A 81 -18.66 17.95 -14.65
N LEU A 82 -18.77 16.63 -14.76
CA LEU A 82 -17.63 15.71 -14.74
C LEU A 82 -17.00 15.48 -16.10
N GLY A 83 -17.78 15.60 -17.19
CA GLY A 83 -17.28 15.40 -18.56
C GLY A 83 -16.16 16.36 -18.94
N PRO A 84 -16.33 17.68 -18.75
CA PRO A 84 -15.25 18.65 -19.00
C PRO A 84 -14.03 18.40 -18.11
N LEU A 85 -14.23 18.03 -16.84
CA LEU A 85 -13.13 17.76 -15.94
C LEU A 85 -12.33 16.52 -16.36
N ALA A 86 -13.01 15.42 -16.69
CA ALA A 86 -12.37 14.22 -17.22
C ALA A 86 -11.62 14.51 -18.52
N LEU A 87 -12.20 15.33 -19.42
CA LEU A 87 -11.55 15.76 -20.64
C LEU A 87 -10.28 16.58 -20.34
N VAL A 88 -10.36 17.55 -19.44
CA VAL A 88 -9.20 18.36 -19.01
C VAL A 88 -8.12 17.47 -18.40
N THR A 89 -8.48 16.50 -17.56
CA THR A 89 -7.52 15.56 -16.99
C THR A 89 -6.81 14.74 -18.05
N VAL A 90 -7.53 14.21 -19.04
CA VAL A 90 -6.94 13.42 -20.15
C VAL A 90 -6.05 14.30 -21.02
N VAL A 91 -6.50 15.50 -21.38
CA VAL A 91 -5.72 16.44 -22.19
C VAL A 91 -4.47 16.88 -21.44
N ALA A 92 -4.58 17.23 -20.15
CA ALA A 92 -3.43 17.60 -19.33
C ALA A 92 -2.44 16.44 -19.20
N ALA A 93 -2.92 15.21 -19.01
CA ALA A 93 -2.04 14.03 -18.97
C ALA A 93 -1.30 13.83 -20.29
N PHE A 94 -1.98 14.04 -21.42
CA PHE A 94 -1.35 13.98 -22.73
C PHE A 94 -0.31 15.10 -22.91
N VAL A 95 -0.60 16.33 -22.49
CA VAL A 95 0.32 17.48 -22.62
C VAL A 95 1.56 17.32 -21.74
N LEU A 96 1.40 16.82 -20.51
CA LEU A 96 2.49 16.64 -19.54
C LEU A 96 3.28 15.35 -19.76
N TYR A 97 2.81 14.47 -20.65
CA TYR A 97 3.55 13.26 -20.94
C TYR A 97 4.85 13.63 -21.69
N PRO A 98 6.01 13.08 -21.29
CA PRO A 98 7.30 13.45 -21.85
C PRO A 98 7.53 12.82 -23.24
N TRP A 99 6.81 13.29 -24.26
CA TRP A 99 6.88 12.77 -25.62
C TRP A 99 8.27 12.94 -26.22
N GLY A 100 8.87 11.83 -26.68
CA GLY A 100 10.16 11.84 -27.39
C GLY A 100 11.37 12.19 -26.52
N GLN A 101 11.18 12.39 -25.21
CA GLN A 101 12.28 12.58 -24.26
C GLN A 101 12.98 11.24 -24.01
N ALA A 102 14.31 11.26 -23.94
CA ALA A 102 15.06 10.09 -23.51
C ALA A 102 14.72 9.77 -22.05
N LYS A 103 14.69 8.48 -21.69
CA LYS A 103 14.55 8.10 -20.28
C LYS A 103 15.76 8.65 -19.52
N PRO A 104 15.55 9.37 -18.40
CA PRO A 104 16.66 9.91 -17.63
C PRO A 104 17.56 8.77 -17.17
N ALA A 105 18.86 8.94 -17.39
CA ALA A 105 19.89 8.05 -16.89
C ALA A 105 20.48 8.67 -15.63
N SER A 106 20.65 7.86 -14.58
CA SER A 106 21.34 8.28 -13.37
C SER A 106 22.78 8.68 -13.71
N ALA A 107 23.21 9.84 -13.23
CA ALA A 107 24.59 10.33 -13.30
C ALA A 107 25.56 9.38 -12.57
N TYR A 108 25.05 8.59 -11.62
CA TYR A 108 25.78 7.51 -10.99
C TYR A 108 25.43 6.17 -11.63
N ASN A 109 26.45 5.43 -12.07
CA ASN A 109 26.29 4.04 -12.49
C ASN A 109 25.97 3.18 -11.27
N GLN A 110 24.70 2.82 -11.11
CA GLN A 110 24.25 1.85 -10.09
C GLN A 110 24.53 0.39 -10.49
N GLY A 111 25.19 0.19 -11.63
CA GLY A 111 25.47 -1.11 -12.24
C GLY A 111 24.24 -1.75 -12.88
N THR A 112 24.46 -2.70 -13.77
CA THR A 112 23.40 -3.54 -14.32
C THR A 112 23.10 -4.67 -13.34
N PRO A 113 21.83 -4.91 -12.95
CA PRO A 113 21.48 -5.99 -12.04
C PRO A 113 21.77 -7.36 -12.69
N VAL A 114 22.48 -8.21 -11.95
CA VAL A 114 22.85 -9.58 -12.33
C VAL A 114 22.39 -10.53 -11.23
N HIS A 115 21.81 -11.66 -11.59
CA HIS A 115 21.40 -12.66 -10.61
C HIS A 115 22.52 -13.63 -10.27
N GLY A 116 22.64 -13.99 -8.99
CA GLY A 116 23.56 -15.01 -8.52
C GLY A 116 23.03 -15.80 -7.33
N THR A 117 23.70 -16.90 -7.02
CA THR A 117 23.44 -17.75 -5.85
C THR A 117 24.71 -17.92 -5.03
N ILE A 118 24.62 -17.68 -3.73
CA ILE A 118 25.74 -17.84 -2.81
C ILE A 118 26.04 -19.33 -2.65
N SER A 119 27.25 -19.74 -2.98
CA SER A 119 27.75 -21.10 -2.81
C SER A 119 28.35 -21.28 -1.41
N THR A 120 29.14 -20.30 -0.96
CA THR A 120 29.76 -20.27 0.37
C THR A 120 29.70 -18.84 0.92
N ALA A 121 29.57 -18.73 2.24
CA ALA A 121 29.67 -17.47 2.97
C ALA A 121 30.39 -17.76 4.29
N SER A 122 31.49 -17.04 4.57
CA SER A 122 32.29 -17.23 5.77
C SER A 122 32.88 -15.92 6.26
N SER A 123 32.90 -15.72 7.58
CA SER A 123 33.66 -14.65 8.21
C SER A 123 35.13 -15.02 8.35
N GLY A 124 36.01 -14.04 8.20
CA GLY A 124 37.46 -14.23 8.33
C GLY A 124 38.22 -12.91 8.28
N PRO A 125 39.56 -12.95 8.31
CA PRO A 125 40.37 -11.75 8.14
C PRO A 125 40.14 -11.13 6.75
N CYS A 126 40.24 -9.80 6.67
CA CYS A 126 40.11 -9.01 5.45
C CYS A 126 41.31 -9.18 4.50
N LEU A 127 41.49 -10.39 3.97
CA LEU A 127 42.56 -10.73 3.04
C LEU A 127 42.12 -10.47 1.59
N ALA A 128 42.98 -9.84 0.80
CA ALA A 128 42.77 -9.73 -0.64
C ALA A 128 42.82 -11.12 -1.31
N PRO A 129 42.18 -11.31 -2.48
CA PRO A 129 42.23 -12.57 -3.21
C PRO A 129 43.67 -13.06 -3.42
N GLY A 130 43.98 -14.27 -2.95
CA GLY A 130 45.31 -14.89 -3.07
C GLY A 130 46.27 -14.62 -1.90
N GLN A 131 45.88 -13.81 -0.91
CA GLN A 131 46.65 -13.67 0.33
C GLN A 131 46.22 -14.72 1.36
N VAL A 132 47.21 -15.35 2.00
CA VAL A 132 47.02 -16.37 3.03
C VAL A 132 47.77 -15.92 4.27
N GLN A 133 47.08 -15.79 5.41
CA GLN A 133 47.73 -15.46 6.67
C GLN A 133 47.91 -16.75 7.48
N VAL A 134 49.16 -17.22 7.60
CA VAL A 134 49.50 -18.42 8.37
C VAL A 134 50.08 -17.98 9.71
N GLY A 135 49.39 -18.29 10.81
CA GLY A 135 49.92 -18.13 12.17
C GLY A 135 49.87 -16.73 12.78
N GLY A 136 49.08 -15.79 12.24
CA GLY A 136 48.88 -14.48 12.84
C GLY A 136 47.44 -14.25 13.25
N GLN A 137 47.17 -14.09 14.55
CA GLN A 137 46.03 -13.29 14.98
C GLN A 137 46.24 -11.90 14.38
N GLY A 138 45.33 -11.46 13.50
CA GLY A 138 45.28 -10.05 13.13
C GLY A 138 45.21 -9.19 14.39
N PRO A 139 45.60 -7.90 14.33
CA PRO A 139 45.47 -7.03 15.49
C PRO A 139 44.06 -7.18 16.08
N ASP A 140 43.95 -7.33 17.41
CA ASP A 140 42.74 -7.68 18.17
C ASP A 140 41.51 -6.76 17.90
N ASP A 141 41.72 -5.66 17.19
CA ASP A 141 40.72 -4.66 16.78
C ASP A 141 40.31 -4.71 15.29
N SER A 142 40.84 -5.65 14.49
CA SER A 142 40.47 -5.75 13.08
C SER A 142 39.07 -6.35 12.91
N LYS A 143 38.13 -5.54 12.42
CA LYS A 143 36.77 -6.01 12.10
C LYS A 143 36.85 -7.13 11.06
N PRO A 144 36.12 -8.25 11.25
CA PRO A 144 36.13 -9.36 10.31
C PRO A 144 35.54 -8.93 8.95
N CYS A 145 36.00 -9.57 7.89
CA CYS A 145 35.39 -9.48 6.58
C CYS A 145 34.52 -10.70 6.32
N LEU A 146 33.45 -10.48 5.54
CA LEU A 146 32.66 -11.53 4.97
C LEU A 146 33.20 -11.88 3.58
N THR A 147 33.58 -13.15 3.40
CA THR A 147 33.91 -13.71 2.09
C THR A 147 32.71 -14.49 1.57
N THR A 148 32.25 -14.17 0.36
CA THR A 148 31.15 -14.88 -0.31
C THR A 148 31.58 -15.34 -1.70
N ASP A 149 31.34 -16.62 -2.00
CA ASP A 149 31.47 -17.15 -3.35
C ASP A 149 30.09 -17.15 -4.01
N VAL A 150 29.91 -16.34 -5.04
CA VAL A 150 28.62 -16.16 -5.71
C VAL A 150 28.68 -16.74 -7.11
N LYS A 151 27.85 -17.76 -7.36
CA LYS A 151 27.69 -18.35 -8.70
C LYS A 151 26.70 -17.51 -9.50
N LEU A 152 27.13 -16.95 -10.62
CA LEU A 152 26.28 -16.15 -11.50
C LEU A 152 25.28 -17.03 -12.24
N THR A 153 24.01 -16.62 -12.30
CA THR A 153 22.91 -17.39 -12.91
C THR A 153 22.28 -16.71 -14.12
N ASP A 154 22.54 -15.43 -14.33
CA ASP A 154 21.95 -14.66 -15.44
C ASP A 154 22.91 -13.53 -15.84
N SER A 155 23.97 -13.86 -16.59
CA SER A 155 24.99 -12.91 -17.05
C SER A 155 25.82 -13.47 -18.20
N ALA A 156 26.63 -12.62 -18.86
CA ALA A 156 27.61 -13.05 -19.85
C ALA A 156 28.66 -14.04 -19.31
N ALA A 157 28.81 -14.15 -17.98
CA ALA A 157 29.66 -15.11 -17.29
C ALA A 157 28.83 -16.13 -16.50
N GLU A 158 27.66 -16.55 -17.01
CA GLU A 158 26.80 -17.55 -16.38
C GLU A 158 27.57 -18.82 -15.99
N GLY A 159 27.33 -19.32 -14.78
CA GLY A 159 27.99 -20.49 -14.23
C GLY A 159 29.36 -20.24 -13.60
N SER A 160 29.96 -19.07 -13.84
CA SER A 160 31.19 -18.65 -13.15
C SER A 160 30.91 -18.30 -11.68
N THR A 161 31.94 -18.46 -10.84
CA THR A 161 31.88 -18.10 -9.42
C THR A 161 32.76 -16.87 -9.19
N ILE A 162 32.16 -15.82 -8.65
CA ILE A 162 32.84 -14.60 -8.25
C ILE A 162 33.03 -14.61 -6.74
N ARG A 163 34.27 -14.37 -6.28
CA ARG A 163 34.58 -14.25 -4.84
C ARG A 163 34.57 -12.79 -4.43
N LEU A 164 33.66 -12.43 -3.53
CA LEU A 164 33.51 -11.09 -3.00
C LEU A 164 33.94 -11.06 -1.53
N VAL A 165 34.73 -10.06 -1.16
CA VAL A 165 35.21 -9.85 0.21
C VAL A 165 34.79 -8.44 0.62
N VAL A 166 33.96 -8.34 1.66
CA VAL A 166 33.46 -7.06 2.18
C VAL A 166 33.68 -6.96 3.68
N PRO A 167 34.08 -5.79 4.22
CA PRO A 167 34.10 -5.56 5.66
C PRO A 167 32.72 -5.80 6.28
N ILE A 168 32.68 -6.37 7.49
CA ILE A 168 31.43 -6.52 8.24
C ILE A 168 31.17 -5.24 9.02
N GLU A 169 30.11 -4.55 8.65
CA GLU A 169 29.50 -3.42 9.37
C GLU A 169 28.18 -3.86 10.03
N PRO A 170 27.67 -3.11 11.01
CA PRO A 170 26.36 -3.39 11.61
C PRO A 170 25.19 -3.46 10.59
N SER A 171 25.33 -2.78 9.46
CA SER A 171 24.38 -2.78 8.35
C SER A 171 24.60 -3.90 7.33
N THR A 172 25.70 -4.66 7.40
CA THR A 172 26.00 -5.74 6.46
C THR A 172 24.98 -6.87 6.63
N PRO A 173 24.24 -7.25 5.57
CA PRO A 173 23.30 -8.35 5.64
C PRO A 173 24.00 -9.68 5.95
N ARG A 174 23.28 -10.60 6.60
CA ARG A 174 23.75 -11.98 6.78
C ARG A 174 23.51 -12.78 5.50
N PHE A 175 24.49 -13.57 5.10
CA PHE A 175 24.42 -14.41 3.92
C PHE A 175 24.68 -15.87 4.28
N SER A 176 24.01 -16.78 3.59
CA SER A 176 24.20 -18.23 3.74
C SER A 176 24.30 -18.91 2.39
N SER A 177 24.88 -20.12 2.39
CA SER A 177 24.85 -20.98 1.20
C SER A 177 23.41 -21.22 0.74
N GLY A 178 23.18 -21.10 -0.57
CA GLY A 178 21.87 -21.22 -1.22
C GLY A 178 21.10 -19.90 -1.36
N ASP A 179 21.57 -18.80 -0.77
CA ASP A 179 20.87 -17.52 -0.89
C ASP A 179 20.94 -16.97 -2.31
N LYS A 180 19.79 -16.51 -2.79
CA LYS A 180 19.67 -15.87 -4.10
C LYS A 180 19.85 -14.37 -3.94
N VAL A 181 20.86 -13.83 -4.62
CA VAL A 181 21.26 -12.43 -4.53
C VAL A 181 21.22 -11.73 -5.88
N VAL A 182 21.13 -10.41 -5.82
CA VAL A 182 21.27 -9.50 -6.95
C VAL A 182 22.62 -8.79 -6.78
N LEU A 183 23.44 -8.84 -7.82
CA LEU A 183 24.69 -8.11 -7.92
C LEU A 183 24.50 -6.91 -8.85
N ALA A 184 25.14 -5.79 -8.54
CA ALA A 184 25.36 -4.71 -9.48
C ALA A 184 26.67 -4.97 -10.24
N TYR A 185 26.60 -5.07 -11.57
CA TYR A 185 27.76 -5.15 -12.45
C TYR A 185 28.08 -3.78 -13.05
N ASN A 186 29.29 -3.27 -12.82
CA ASN A 186 29.67 -1.91 -13.19
C ASN A 186 30.20 -1.76 -14.64
N GLY A 187 30.23 -2.85 -15.43
CA GLY A 187 30.74 -2.83 -16.81
C GLY A 187 32.23 -3.12 -16.96
N GLY A 188 32.94 -3.50 -15.87
CA GLY A 188 34.35 -3.91 -15.90
C GLY A 188 34.57 -5.31 -16.50
N ASP A 189 35.70 -5.95 -16.23
CA ASP A 189 35.91 -7.35 -16.67
C ASP A 189 34.91 -8.29 -15.96
N VAL A 190 34.17 -9.08 -16.74
CA VAL A 190 33.18 -10.05 -16.23
C VAL A 190 33.80 -11.18 -15.39
N LYS A 191 35.13 -11.38 -15.48
CA LYS A 191 35.85 -12.35 -14.65
C LYS A 191 36.45 -11.73 -13.39
N ASP A 192 36.50 -10.41 -13.30
CA ASP A 192 37.04 -9.70 -12.14
C ASP A 192 35.93 -9.52 -11.10
N SER A 193 36.23 -9.91 -9.86
CA SER A 193 35.30 -9.72 -8.75
C SER A 193 35.10 -8.27 -8.38
N ALA A 194 36.06 -7.38 -8.67
CA ALA A 194 35.92 -5.94 -8.46
C ALA A 194 34.84 -5.29 -9.35
N SER A 195 34.40 -5.99 -10.41
CA SER A 195 33.33 -5.55 -11.29
C SER A 195 31.92 -5.76 -10.71
N TYR A 196 31.81 -6.48 -9.59
CA TYR A 196 30.53 -6.89 -9.01
C TYR A 196 30.42 -6.45 -7.55
N GLN A 197 29.21 -6.04 -7.16
CA GLN A 197 28.86 -5.77 -5.77
C GLN A 197 27.51 -6.42 -5.45
N ILE A 198 27.40 -7.13 -4.33
CA ILE A 198 26.08 -7.60 -3.86
C ILE A 198 25.28 -6.38 -3.42
N VAL A 199 24.10 -6.17 -4.03
CA VAL A 199 23.23 -5.04 -3.73
C VAL A 199 21.93 -5.46 -3.05
N ASP A 200 21.41 -6.66 -3.32
CA ASP A 200 20.16 -7.10 -2.70
C ASP A 200 19.94 -8.63 -2.73
N PHE A 201 18.83 -9.09 -2.15
CA PHE A 201 18.30 -10.45 -2.27
C PHE A 201 17.21 -10.55 -3.34
N GLN A 202 17.11 -11.71 -3.99
CA GLN A 202 16.01 -12.00 -4.91
C GLN A 202 14.73 -12.34 -4.14
N ARG A 203 13.72 -11.46 -4.17
CA ARG A 203 12.44 -11.62 -3.43
C ARG A 203 11.23 -11.94 -4.32
N GLY A 204 11.44 -12.23 -5.61
CA GLY A 204 10.35 -12.38 -6.59
C GLY A 204 9.29 -13.41 -6.19
N LEU A 205 9.71 -14.65 -5.84
CA LEU A 205 8.78 -15.72 -5.47
C LEU A 205 7.96 -15.42 -4.20
N PRO A 206 8.56 -15.07 -3.03
CA PRO A 206 7.78 -14.79 -1.83
C PRO A 206 6.82 -13.60 -2.01
N LEU A 207 7.24 -12.56 -2.73
CA LEU A 207 6.36 -11.42 -3.05
C LEU A 207 5.22 -11.83 -3.99
N ALA A 208 5.47 -12.67 -4.99
CA ALA A 208 4.43 -13.18 -5.88
C ALA A 208 3.42 -14.07 -5.14
N LEU A 209 3.87 -14.90 -4.20
CA LEU A 209 2.98 -15.71 -3.36
C LEU A 209 2.09 -14.84 -2.47
N LEU A 210 2.65 -13.79 -1.86
CA LEU A 210 1.87 -12.85 -1.05
C LEU A 210 0.85 -12.08 -1.91
N ALA A 211 1.25 -11.62 -3.09
CA ALA A 211 0.37 -10.96 -4.05
C ALA A 211 -0.78 -11.88 -4.50
N ALA A 212 -0.48 -13.15 -4.78
CA ALA A 212 -1.49 -14.14 -5.13
C ALA A 212 -2.46 -14.41 -3.98
N LEU A 213 -1.96 -14.56 -2.74
CA LEU A 213 -2.80 -14.72 -1.56
C LEU A 213 -3.73 -13.52 -1.36
N PHE A 214 -3.20 -12.30 -1.48
CA PHE A 214 -3.98 -11.07 -1.41
C PHE A 214 -5.07 -11.02 -2.49
N ALA A 215 -4.72 -11.29 -3.75
CA ALA A 215 -5.67 -11.31 -4.85
C ALA A 215 -6.79 -12.34 -4.64
N ILE A 216 -6.44 -13.55 -4.21
CA ILE A 216 -7.42 -14.60 -3.89
C ILE A 216 -8.36 -14.13 -2.78
N ALA A 217 -7.85 -13.58 -1.68
CA ALA A 217 -8.67 -13.08 -0.59
C ALA A 217 -9.67 -12.00 -1.05
N VAL A 218 -9.20 -11.04 -1.84
CA VAL A 218 -10.04 -9.96 -2.39
C VAL A 218 -11.13 -10.51 -3.33
N VAL A 219 -10.81 -11.47 -4.19
CA VAL A 219 -11.78 -12.07 -5.11
C VAL A 219 -12.77 -12.97 -4.37
N VAL A 220 -12.34 -13.71 -3.35
CA VAL A 220 -13.23 -14.55 -2.54
C VAL A 220 -14.24 -13.70 -1.78
N LEU A 221 -13.82 -12.60 -1.14
CA LEU A 221 -14.71 -11.72 -0.38
C LEU A 221 -15.55 -10.82 -1.30
N GLY A 222 -14.95 -10.22 -2.33
CA GLY A 222 -15.57 -9.22 -3.20
C GLY A 222 -16.21 -9.76 -4.48
N ARG A 223 -15.97 -11.03 -4.85
CA ARG A 223 -16.45 -11.65 -6.10
C ARG A 223 -16.05 -10.79 -7.33
N TRP A 224 -17.00 -10.46 -8.20
CA TRP A 224 -16.80 -9.57 -9.34
C TRP A 224 -16.34 -8.16 -8.95
N GLN A 225 -16.82 -7.65 -7.81
CA GLN A 225 -16.37 -6.36 -7.27
C GLN A 225 -14.89 -6.44 -6.86
N GLY A 226 -14.47 -7.58 -6.31
CA GLY A 226 -13.07 -7.84 -5.97
C GLY A 226 -12.16 -7.85 -7.20
N LEU A 227 -12.59 -8.49 -8.29
CA LEU A 227 -11.85 -8.46 -9.57
C LEU A 227 -11.75 -7.04 -10.14
N ALA A 228 -12.83 -6.26 -10.10
CA ALA A 228 -12.82 -4.88 -10.55
C ALA A 228 -11.88 -4.01 -9.70
N ALA A 229 -11.83 -4.23 -8.37
CA ALA A 229 -10.91 -3.54 -7.47
C ALA A 229 -9.44 -3.86 -7.76
N LEU A 230 -9.10 -5.13 -8.02
CA LEU A 230 -7.74 -5.52 -8.43
C LEU A 230 -7.36 -4.91 -9.79
N GLY A 231 -8.28 -4.90 -10.75
CA GLY A 231 -8.06 -4.26 -12.05
C GLY A 231 -7.82 -2.76 -11.93
N ALA A 232 -8.62 -2.08 -11.09
CA ALA A 232 -8.43 -0.67 -10.76
C ALA A 232 -7.06 -0.43 -10.11
N LEU A 233 -6.65 -1.25 -9.14
CA LEU A 233 -5.34 -1.15 -8.49
C LEU A 233 -4.18 -1.27 -9.48
N VAL A 234 -4.23 -2.26 -10.38
CA VAL A 234 -3.21 -2.44 -11.44
C VAL A 234 -3.17 -1.21 -12.34
N LEU A 235 -4.31 -0.71 -12.77
CA LEU A 235 -4.36 0.45 -13.67
C LEU A 235 -3.90 1.74 -12.98
N SER A 236 -4.17 1.88 -11.68
CA SER A 236 -3.60 2.98 -10.87
C SER A 236 -2.07 2.92 -10.83
N PHE A 237 -1.51 1.72 -10.63
CA PHE A 237 -0.06 1.52 -10.68
C PHE A 237 0.52 1.82 -12.06
N VAL A 238 -0.19 1.46 -13.13
CA VAL A 238 0.18 1.81 -14.51
C VAL A 238 0.22 3.33 -14.71
N VAL A 239 -0.75 4.09 -14.19
CA VAL A 239 -0.72 5.56 -14.26
C VAL A 239 0.48 6.12 -13.50
N LEU A 240 0.80 5.59 -12.31
CA LEU A 240 1.96 6.03 -11.54
C LEU A 240 3.28 5.77 -12.28
N VAL A 241 3.47 4.55 -12.80
CA VAL A 241 4.75 4.12 -13.41
C VAL A 241 4.92 4.64 -14.83
N LEU A 242 3.85 4.72 -15.63
CA LEU A 242 3.94 5.12 -17.04
C LEU A 242 3.68 6.60 -17.28
N PHE A 243 3.01 7.31 -16.36
CA PHE A 243 2.72 8.74 -16.52
C PHE A 243 3.38 9.60 -15.43
N VAL A 244 3.05 9.38 -14.15
CA VAL A 244 3.48 10.28 -13.07
C VAL A 244 5.00 10.30 -12.92
N LEU A 245 5.62 9.12 -12.78
CA LEU A 245 7.07 9.04 -12.59
C LEU A 245 7.86 9.57 -13.80
N PRO A 246 7.59 9.16 -15.05
CA PRO A 246 8.30 9.69 -16.21
C PRO A 246 8.14 11.20 -16.39
N ALA A 247 6.95 11.77 -16.16
CA ALA A 247 6.72 13.20 -16.29
C ALA A 247 7.53 14.00 -15.25
N ILE A 248 7.53 13.57 -13.98
CA ILE A 248 8.33 14.21 -12.92
C ILE A 248 9.83 14.13 -13.25
N LEU A 249 10.30 12.96 -13.67
CA LEU A 249 11.71 12.78 -14.01
C LEU A 249 12.13 13.57 -15.26
N ALA A 250 11.19 13.92 -16.15
CA ALA A 250 11.43 14.81 -17.28
C ALA A 250 11.45 16.31 -16.89
N GLY A 251 11.27 16.63 -15.60
CA GLY A 251 11.32 18.00 -15.08
C GLY A 251 9.98 18.74 -15.05
N GLU A 252 8.87 18.06 -15.32
CA GLU A 252 7.54 18.65 -15.16
C GLU A 252 7.24 19.00 -13.70
N ASN A 253 6.34 19.96 -13.47
CA ASN A 253 5.95 20.36 -12.12
C ASN A 253 5.32 19.18 -11.35
N PRO A 254 5.93 18.67 -10.27
CA PRO A 254 5.47 17.42 -9.65
C PRO A 254 4.06 17.52 -9.06
N LEU A 255 3.70 18.67 -8.48
CA LEU A 255 2.36 18.90 -7.92
C LEU A 255 1.30 18.83 -9.02
N LEU A 256 1.54 19.48 -10.15
CA LEU A 256 0.60 19.50 -11.28
C LEU A 256 0.43 18.09 -11.86
N VAL A 257 1.54 17.38 -12.08
CA VAL A 257 1.53 15.98 -12.53
C VAL A 257 0.74 15.09 -11.56
N ALA A 258 0.92 15.28 -10.24
CA ALA A 258 0.21 14.54 -9.22
C ALA A 258 -1.30 14.83 -9.20
N ILE A 259 -1.74 16.08 -9.39
CA ILE A 259 -3.16 16.43 -9.50
C ILE A 259 -3.79 15.73 -10.71
N VAL A 260 -3.11 15.74 -11.85
CA VAL A 260 -3.58 15.09 -13.08
C VAL A 260 -3.58 13.57 -12.92
N GLY A 261 -2.50 13.00 -12.37
CA GLY A 261 -2.37 11.57 -12.13
C GLY A 261 -3.40 11.05 -11.13
N ALA A 262 -3.60 11.76 -10.02
CA ALA A 262 -4.63 11.47 -9.04
C ALA A 262 -6.03 11.57 -9.66
N GLY A 263 -6.27 12.56 -10.51
CA GLY A 263 -7.51 12.68 -11.27
C GLY A 263 -7.77 11.46 -12.17
N LEU A 264 -6.76 11.04 -12.95
CA LEU A 264 -6.86 9.84 -13.81
C LEU A 264 -7.15 8.60 -12.99
N ILE A 265 -6.36 8.37 -11.92
CA ILE A 265 -6.51 7.23 -11.01
C ILE A 265 -7.92 7.21 -10.43
N MET A 266 -8.40 8.34 -9.92
CA MET A 266 -9.74 8.48 -9.37
C MET A 266 -10.83 8.12 -10.38
N PHE A 267 -10.80 8.73 -11.58
CA PHE A 267 -11.81 8.48 -12.62
C PHE A 267 -11.83 7.02 -13.04
N ILE A 268 -10.66 6.43 -13.25
CA ILE A 268 -10.51 5.03 -13.62
C ILE A 268 -11.02 4.13 -12.50
N ALA A 269 -10.50 4.30 -11.29
CA ALA A 269 -10.76 3.41 -10.18
C ALA A 269 -12.24 3.42 -9.81
N LEU A 270 -12.83 4.59 -9.56
CA LEU A 270 -14.22 4.72 -9.11
C LEU A 270 -15.23 4.18 -10.12
N TYR A 271 -15.07 4.51 -11.40
CA TYR A 271 -16.02 4.05 -12.41
C TYR A 271 -15.81 2.60 -12.82
N MET A 272 -14.59 2.07 -12.72
CA MET A 272 -14.33 0.65 -12.94
C MET A 272 -14.88 -0.21 -11.80
N THR A 273 -14.73 0.23 -10.55
CA THR A 273 -15.21 -0.53 -9.38
C THR A 273 -16.71 -0.36 -9.18
N HIS A 274 -17.24 0.86 -9.16
CA HIS A 274 -18.64 1.11 -8.77
C HIS A 274 -19.59 1.31 -9.96
N GLY A 275 -19.07 1.33 -11.18
CA GLY A 275 -19.85 1.56 -12.40
C GLY A 275 -20.31 3.00 -12.57
N LEU A 276 -20.84 3.32 -13.75
CA LEU A 276 -21.37 4.64 -14.09
C LEU A 276 -22.74 4.84 -13.42
N SER A 277 -22.77 5.61 -12.33
CA SER A 277 -24.00 5.93 -11.62
C SER A 277 -23.96 7.32 -11.01
N ALA A 278 -25.13 7.92 -10.70
CA ALA A 278 -25.19 9.20 -10.00
C ALA A 278 -24.49 9.13 -8.64
N ARG A 279 -24.62 8.00 -7.95
CA ARG A 279 -23.87 7.69 -6.72
C ARG A 279 -22.36 7.79 -6.95
N THR A 280 -21.81 7.05 -7.91
CA THR A 280 -20.37 7.07 -8.21
C THR A 280 -19.90 8.48 -8.58
N SER A 281 -20.66 9.20 -9.40
CA SER A 281 -20.36 10.58 -9.77
C SER A 281 -20.35 11.55 -8.59
N VAL A 282 -21.21 11.35 -7.59
CA VAL A 282 -21.16 12.14 -6.35
C VAL A 282 -19.92 11.84 -5.53
N ALA A 283 -19.52 10.57 -5.42
CA ALA A 283 -18.27 10.21 -4.76
C ALA A 283 -17.08 10.89 -5.43
N VAL A 284 -17.01 10.85 -6.78
CA VAL A 284 -15.99 11.55 -7.57
C VAL A 284 -15.95 13.06 -7.25
N LEU A 285 -17.11 13.73 -7.22
CA LEU A 285 -17.19 15.16 -6.88
C LEU A 285 -16.73 15.46 -5.45
N GLY A 286 -17.12 14.61 -4.49
CA GLY A 286 -16.63 14.68 -3.12
C GLY A 286 -15.11 14.59 -3.06
N THR A 287 -14.53 13.62 -3.76
CA THR A 287 -13.08 13.41 -3.82
C THR A 287 -12.37 14.61 -4.42
N ILE A 288 -12.87 15.18 -5.52
CA ILE A 288 -12.27 16.37 -6.15
C ILE A 288 -12.23 17.55 -5.18
N VAL A 289 -13.35 17.85 -4.51
CA VAL A 289 -13.42 18.99 -3.58
C VAL A 289 -12.49 18.76 -2.39
N SER A 290 -12.46 17.55 -1.85
CA SER A 290 -11.57 17.21 -0.73
C SER A 290 -10.10 17.23 -1.12
N LEU A 291 -9.75 16.70 -2.29
CA LEU A 291 -8.37 16.69 -2.77
C LEU A 291 -7.88 18.10 -3.08
N ALA A 292 -8.74 18.96 -3.61
CA ALA A 292 -8.45 20.39 -3.79
C ALA A 292 -8.20 21.07 -2.43
N LEU A 293 -9.03 20.80 -1.41
CA LEU A 293 -8.81 21.33 -0.06
C LEU A 293 -7.48 20.84 0.52
N ILE A 294 -7.17 19.55 0.40
CA ILE A 294 -5.88 18.99 0.86
C ILE A 294 -4.73 19.68 0.16
N GLY A 295 -4.75 19.79 -1.17
CA GLY A 295 -3.70 20.48 -1.92
C GLY A 295 -3.49 21.92 -1.48
N VAL A 296 -4.58 22.68 -1.29
CA VAL A 296 -4.52 24.06 -0.80
C VAL A 296 -3.92 24.12 0.61
N LEU A 297 -4.39 23.29 1.55
CA LEU A 297 -3.87 23.25 2.91
C LEU A 297 -2.39 22.85 2.92
N SER A 298 -2.01 21.83 2.15
CA SER A 298 -0.62 21.39 2.02
C SER A 298 0.27 22.49 1.48
N VAL A 299 -0.16 23.24 0.46
CA VAL A 299 0.61 24.39 -0.06
C VAL A 299 0.78 25.46 1.01
N ILE A 300 -0.30 25.82 1.72
CA ILE A 300 -0.28 26.85 2.77
C ILE A 300 0.66 26.44 3.91
N PHE A 301 0.49 25.24 4.46
CA PHE A 301 1.26 24.78 5.61
C PHE A 301 2.71 24.45 5.24
N ALA A 302 2.98 23.95 4.03
CA ALA A 302 4.36 23.81 3.54
C ALA A 302 5.06 25.18 3.42
N ALA A 303 4.34 26.23 3.01
CA ALA A 303 4.90 27.59 2.98
C ALA A 303 5.13 28.12 4.39
N ALA A 304 4.13 27.99 5.26
CA ALA A 304 4.19 28.51 6.62
C ALA A 304 5.28 27.83 7.47
N ALA A 305 5.53 26.55 7.24
CA ALA A 305 6.58 25.78 7.90
C ALA A 305 7.93 25.83 7.16
N SER A 306 8.05 26.61 6.08
CA SER A 306 9.26 26.71 5.25
C SER A 306 9.80 25.34 4.78
N LEU A 307 8.90 24.41 4.46
CA LEU A 307 9.28 23.07 3.97
C LEU A 307 9.87 23.20 2.57
N THR A 308 11.12 22.76 2.41
CA THR A 308 11.78 22.74 1.09
C THR A 308 11.48 21.46 0.32
N GLY A 309 11.04 20.40 1.01
CA GLY A 309 10.83 19.07 0.43
C GLY A 309 12.13 18.39 -0.02
N LEU A 310 13.29 18.82 0.51
CA LEU A 310 14.60 18.23 0.26
C LEU A 310 14.97 17.25 1.38
N ASP A 311 14.17 16.21 1.59
CA ASP A 311 14.56 15.09 2.45
C ASP A 311 15.81 14.36 1.89
N ASP A 312 16.39 13.45 2.66
CA ASP A 312 17.60 12.70 2.26
C ASP A 312 17.42 11.94 0.93
N SER A 313 16.24 11.37 0.69
CA SER A 313 15.94 10.60 -0.53
C SER A 313 15.77 11.53 -1.74
N THR A 314 15.06 12.64 -1.56
CA THR A 314 14.83 13.65 -2.59
C THR A 314 16.14 14.34 -2.97
N SER A 315 16.99 14.66 -1.99
CA SER A 315 18.33 15.24 -2.22
C SER A 315 19.22 14.28 -3.03
N THR A 316 19.19 12.99 -2.67
CA THR A 316 19.90 11.93 -3.41
C THR A 316 19.38 11.78 -4.84
N LEU A 317 18.05 11.83 -5.04
CA LEU A 317 17.43 11.78 -6.35
C LEU A 317 17.89 12.94 -7.25
N ILE A 318 17.84 14.17 -6.75
CA ILE A 318 18.26 15.36 -7.50
C ILE A 318 19.75 15.27 -7.87
N GLY A 319 20.60 14.84 -6.92
CA GLY A 319 22.02 14.60 -7.18
C GLY A 319 22.23 13.54 -8.26
N SER A 320 21.41 12.49 -8.28
CA SER A 320 21.51 11.41 -9.27
C SER A 320 21.01 11.80 -10.67
N LEU A 321 20.07 12.73 -10.80
CA LEU A 321 19.55 13.17 -12.10
C LEU A 321 20.45 14.16 -12.81
N GLY A 322 21.28 14.89 -12.05
CA GLY A 322 22.15 15.94 -12.60
C GLY A 322 21.42 17.23 -13.02
N HIS A 323 20.10 17.30 -12.82
CA HIS A 323 19.29 18.51 -12.98
C HIS A 323 18.33 18.68 -11.79
N GLY A 324 17.84 19.91 -11.60
CA GLY A 324 16.89 20.21 -10.52
C GLY A 324 15.53 19.57 -10.73
N ILE A 325 14.93 19.11 -9.63
CA ILE A 325 13.49 18.84 -9.48
C ILE A 325 12.98 19.72 -8.34
N ASP A 326 11.75 20.21 -8.46
CA ASP A 326 11.07 20.93 -7.38
C ASP A 326 10.75 19.98 -6.21
N GLY A 327 11.64 19.91 -5.21
CA GLY A 327 11.47 19.04 -4.04
C GLY A 327 10.21 19.36 -3.24
N ARG A 328 9.86 20.64 -3.09
CA ARG A 328 8.61 21.03 -2.43
C ARG A 328 7.40 20.57 -3.24
N GLY A 329 7.45 20.71 -4.56
CA GLY A 329 6.46 20.15 -5.47
C GLY A 329 6.32 18.63 -5.31
N LEU A 330 7.43 17.92 -5.15
CA LEU A 330 7.46 16.46 -4.96
C LEU A 330 6.84 16.04 -3.62
N LEU A 331 7.11 16.77 -2.55
CA LEU A 331 6.43 16.59 -1.26
C LEU A 331 4.91 16.78 -1.41
N LEU A 332 4.47 17.87 -2.04
CA LEU A 332 3.05 18.16 -2.25
C LEU A 332 2.39 17.10 -3.14
N ALA A 333 3.10 16.62 -4.15
CA ALA A 333 2.67 15.51 -5.01
C ALA A 333 2.43 14.23 -4.21
N GLY A 334 3.36 13.87 -3.32
CA GLY A 334 3.23 12.73 -2.41
C GLY A 334 2.02 12.85 -1.49
N ILE A 335 1.74 14.04 -0.97
CA ILE A 335 0.54 14.29 -0.14
C ILE A 335 -0.75 14.08 -0.95
N VAL A 336 -0.84 14.63 -2.17
CA VAL A 336 -2.02 14.49 -3.04
C VAL A 336 -2.27 13.02 -3.42
N ILE A 337 -1.24 12.31 -3.88
CA ILE A 337 -1.37 10.90 -4.28
C ILE A 337 -1.70 10.01 -3.07
N GLY A 338 -1.03 10.24 -1.93
CA GLY A 338 -1.28 9.49 -0.70
C GLY A 338 -2.71 9.71 -0.17
N ALA A 339 -3.21 10.94 -0.21
CA ALA A 339 -4.55 11.28 0.25
C ALA A 339 -5.66 10.67 -0.62
N LEU A 340 -5.44 10.53 -1.93
CA LEU A 340 -6.44 9.98 -2.85
C LEU A 340 -6.93 8.59 -2.41
N GLY A 341 -6.02 7.72 -1.99
CA GLY A 341 -6.36 6.34 -1.61
C GLY A 341 -7.34 6.27 -0.42
N VAL A 342 -7.19 7.16 0.55
CA VAL A 342 -8.08 7.21 1.72
C VAL A 342 -9.37 7.96 1.41
N LEU A 343 -9.32 8.98 0.55
CA LEU A 343 -10.52 9.71 0.13
C LEU A 343 -11.48 8.85 -0.67
N ASP A 344 -10.98 7.92 -1.48
CA ASP A 344 -11.82 7.00 -2.26
C ASP A 344 -12.75 6.19 -1.36
N ASP A 345 -12.21 5.57 -0.32
CA ASP A 345 -12.98 4.79 0.66
C ASP A 345 -14.05 5.65 1.36
N ILE A 346 -13.68 6.84 1.81
CA ILE A 346 -14.57 7.72 2.57
C ILE A 346 -15.71 8.23 1.69
N THR A 347 -15.42 8.75 0.51
CA THR A 347 -16.43 9.34 -0.35
C THR A 347 -17.41 8.30 -0.88
N VAL A 348 -16.92 7.11 -1.25
CA VAL A 348 -17.76 5.97 -1.66
C VAL A 348 -18.63 5.50 -0.49
N THR A 349 -18.05 5.31 0.69
CA THR A 349 -18.78 4.85 1.88
C THR A 349 -19.84 5.86 2.31
N GLN A 350 -19.52 7.16 2.31
CA GLN A 350 -20.50 8.20 2.62
C GLN A 350 -21.64 8.24 1.60
N THR A 351 -21.30 8.22 0.31
CA THR A 351 -22.30 8.30 -0.74
C THR A 351 -23.20 7.06 -0.73
N SER A 352 -22.63 5.86 -0.60
CA SER A 352 -23.40 4.62 -0.49
C SER A 352 -24.33 4.62 0.74
N SER A 353 -23.85 5.07 1.90
CA SER A 353 -24.65 5.20 3.12
C SER A 353 -25.87 6.11 2.92
N VAL A 354 -25.70 7.28 2.30
CA VAL A 354 -26.82 8.20 2.04
C VAL A 354 -27.83 7.59 1.07
N TRP A 355 -27.37 6.87 0.03
CA TRP A 355 -28.27 6.18 -0.90
C TRP A 355 -29.00 4.98 -0.27
N GLU A 356 -28.40 4.29 0.70
CA GLU A 356 -29.10 3.25 1.48
C GLU A 356 -30.15 3.89 2.41
N LEU A 357 -29.84 5.00 3.09
CA LEU A 357 -30.82 5.75 3.89
C LEU A 357 -32.02 6.21 3.05
N ARG A 358 -31.77 6.74 1.84
CA ARG A 358 -32.82 7.16 0.91
C ARG A 358 -33.68 5.99 0.43
N ARG A 359 -33.08 4.82 0.17
CA ARG A 359 -33.82 3.61 -0.22
C ARG A 359 -34.63 3.03 0.93
N ALA A 360 -34.12 3.08 2.15
CA ALA A 360 -34.81 2.61 3.34
C ALA A 360 -36.03 3.49 3.67
N ASN A 361 -35.94 4.81 3.46
CA ASN A 361 -37.07 5.72 3.65
C ASN A 361 -37.10 6.82 2.55
N PRO A 362 -37.93 6.60 1.50
CA PRO A 362 -38.12 7.55 0.40
C PRO A 362 -38.86 8.85 0.77
N ASP A 363 -39.34 9.01 2.00
CA ASP A 363 -39.98 10.24 2.45
C ASP A 363 -38.99 11.23 3.09
N LEU A 364 -37.76 10.79 3.38
CA LEU A 364 -36.74 11.64 3.98
C LEU A 364 -36.36 12.80 3.04
N ASN A 365 -36.43 14.02 3.56
CA ASN A 365 -35.96 15.20 2.86
C ASN A 365 -34.41 15.29 2.91
N TRP A 366 -33.83 16.16 2.08
CA TRP A 366 -32.36 16.28 1.99
C TRP A 366 -31.70 16.66 3.33
N ARG A 367 -32.38 17.42 4.20
CA ARG A 367 -31.81 17.82 5.51
C ARG A 367 -31.77 16.63 6.46
N GLU A 368 -32.77 15.78 6.42
CA GLU A 368 -32.84 14.55 7.23
C GLU A 368 -31.82 13.52 6.75
N LEU A 369 -31.66 13.38 5.43
CA LEU A 369 -30.60 12.57 4.82
C LEU A 369 -29.22 13.09 5.23
N TYR A 370 -28.99 14.40 5.13
CA TYR A 370 -27.73 15.01 5.54
C TYR A 370 -27.43 14.78 7.02
N ARG A 371 -28.39 15.06 7.91
CA ARG A 371 -28.21 14.84 9.36
C ARG A 371 -27.93 13.37 9.69
N SER A 372 -28.59 12.45 9.01
CA SER A 372 -28.44 11.01 9.27
C SER A 372 -27.13 10.47 8.69
N GLY A 373 -26.78 10.85 7.46
CA GLY A 373 -25.48 10.54 6.85
C GLY A 373 -24.33 11.12 7.65
N GLN A 374 -24.44 12.37 8.13
CA GLN A 374 -23.41 13.01 8.94
C GLN A 374 -23.19 12.30 10.28
N ARG A 375 -24.22 11.67 10.87
CA ARG A 375 -24.04 10.84 12.07
C ARG A 375 -23.18 9.63 11.76
N ILE A 376 -23.50 8.89 10.70
CA ILE A 376 -22.73 7.73 10.24
C ILE A 376 -21.29 8.15 9.92
N GLY A 377 -21.12 9.21 9.13
CA GLY A 377 -19.81 9.70 8.73
C GLY A 377 -18.93 10.12 9.91
N ARG A 378 -19.48 10.76 10.94
CA ARG A 378 -18.70 11.16 12.13
C ARG A 378 -18.07 9.97 12.84
N ASP A 379 -18.80 8.86 12.94
CA ASP A 379 -18.30 7.65 13.59
C ASP A 379 -17.15 7.02 12.80
N HIS A 380 -17.22 7.07 11.46
CA HIS A 380 -16.16 6.57 10.58
C HIS A 380 -14.91 7.48 10.54
N VAL A 381 -15.08 8.81 10.61
CA VAL A 381 -13.96 9.78 10.55
C VAL A 381 -12.94 9.52 11.65
N GLY A 382 -13.40 9.27 12.89
CA GLY A 382 -12.50 9.00 14.01
C GLY A 382 -11.60 7.80 13.76
N SER A 383 -12.17 6.71 13.23
CA SER A 383 -11.42 5.51 12.86
C SER A 383 -10.45 5.78 11.70
N ALA A 384 -10.90 6.48 10.66
CA ALA A 384 -10.09 6.74 9.47
C ALA A 384 -8.87 7.64 9.79
N VAL A 385 -9.07 8.70 10.59
CA VAL A 385 -7.97 9.58 11.03
C VAL A 385 -6.94 8.80 11.84
N ASN A 386 -7.38 7.97 12.80
CA ASN A 386 -6.45 7.17 13.60
C ASN A 386 -5.65 6.18 12.73
N THR A 387 -6.31 5.52 11.77
CA THR A 387 -5.63 4.63 10.81
C THR A 387 -4.56 5.38 10.00
N LEU A 388 -4.88 6.59 9.51
CA LEU A 388 -3.93 7.39 8.74
C LEU A 388 -2.72 7.82 9.56
N VAL A 389 -2.97 8.33 10.77
CA VAL A 389 -1.91 8.75 11.71
C VAL A 389 -1.00 7.58 12.04
N MET A 390 -1.56 6.41 12.36
CA MET A 390 -0.76 5.22 12.70
C MET A 390 0.01 4.68 11.49
N ALA A 391 -0.54 4.76 10.28
CA ALA A 391 0.15 4.35 9.06
C ALA A 391 1.39 5.22 8.78
N TYR A 392 1.26 6.55 8.85
CA TYR A 392 2.38 7.46 8.64
C TYR A 392 3.38 7.44 9.81
N ALA A 393 2.91 7.39 11.06
CA ALA A 393 3.79 7.22 12.21
C ALA A 393 4.60 5.92 12.10
N GLY A 394 3.97 4.83 11.64
CA GLY A 394 4.61 3.55 11.34
C GLY A 394 5.71 3.66 10.27
N ALA A 395 5.43 4.39 9.19
CA ALA A 395 6.40 4.64 8.12
C ALA A 395 7.58 5.51 8.59
N ALA A 396 7.33 6.47 9.49
CA ALA A 396 8.33 7.38 10.05
C ALA A 396 9.13 6.80 11.23
N LEU A 397 8.86 5.55 11.67
CA LEU A 397 9.52 4.94 12.84
C LEU A 397 11.06 4.98 12.78
N PRO A 398 11.74 4.68 11.64
CA PRO A 398 13.19 4.74 11.58
C PRO A 398 13.74 6.15 11.83
N VAL A 399 13.10 7.17 11.26
CA VAL A 399 13.46 8.58 11.44
C VAL A 399 13.24 9.01 12.90
N MET A 400 12.14 8.58 13.51
CA MET A 400 11.86 8.83 14.93
C MET A 400 12.92 8.19 15.84
N LEU A 401 13.32 6.94 15.55
CA LEU A 401 14.35 6.25 16.33
C LEU A 401 15.72 6.90 16.17
N TYR A 402 16.12 7.23 14.94
CA TYR A 402 17.37 7.93 14.65
C TYR A 402 17.44 9.29 15.36
N SER A 403 16.33 10.02 15.37
CA SER A 403 16.23 11.28 16.08
C SER A 403 16.30 11.10 17.60
N SER A 404 15.70 10.03 18.14
CA SER A 404 15.70 9.76 19.59
C SER A 404 17.10 9.49 20.17
N ILE A 405 18.00 8.91 19.38
CA ILE A 405 19.38 8.63 19.80
C ILE A 405 20.31 9.83 19.61
N SER A 406 19.87 10.86 18.89
CA SER A 406 20.68 12.05 18.57
C SER A 406 20.84 13.00 19.76
N GLY A 407 20.17 12.76 20.89
CA GLY A 407 20.28 13.56 22.11
C GLY A 407 19.74 15.00 22.01
N VAL A 408 19.20 15.37 20.85
CA VAL A 408 18.56 16.66 20.61
C VAL A 408 17.15 16.68 21.22
N GLY A 409 16.74 17.83 21.75
CA GLY A 409 15.41 17.98 22.34
C GLY A 409 14.28 17.69 21.36
N LEU A 410 13.13 17.22 21.86
CA LEU A 410 11.96 16.85 21.04
C LEU A 410 11.52 17.95 20.07
N SER A 411 11.66 19.22 20.46
CA SER A 411 11.34 20.36 19.59
C SER A 411 12.21 20.42 18.33
N ALA A 412 13.51 20.14 18.45
CA ALA A 412 14.43 20.12 17.31
C ALA A 412 14.11 18.94 16.37
N ILE A 413 13.74 17.79 16.94
CA ILE A 413 13.32 16.61 16.17
C ILE A 413 12.04 16.90 15.37
N LEU A 414 11.00 17.40 16.05
CA LEU A 414 9.72 17.70 15.41
C LEU A 414 9.82 18.84 14.37
N GLY A 415 10.81 19.72 14.52
CA GLY A 415 11.11 20.79 13.57
C GLY A 415 12.07 20.39 12.44
N SER A 416 12.63 19.18 12.46
CA SER A 416 13.48 18.69 11.37
C SER A 416 12.64 18.48 10.10
N GLN A 417 13.25 18.64 8.92
CA GLN A 417 12.52 18.58 7.65
C GLN A 417 11.78 17.25 7.47
N ASP A 418 12.46 16.12 7.67
CA ASP A 418 11.91 14.77 7.47
C ASP A 418 10.70 14.49 8.38
N VAL A 419 10.75 14.97 9.62
CA VAL A 419 9.64 14.77 10.58
C VAL A 419 8.52 15.77 10.35
N ALA A 420 8.86 17.05 10.10
CA ALA A 420 7.88 18.10 9.90
C ALA A 420 7.04 17.85 8.63
N GLU A 421 7.64 17.32 7.56
CA GLU A 421 6.91 16.98 6.36
C GLU A 421 5.89 15.85 6.56
N GLU A 422 6.22 14.82 7.36
CA GLU A 422 5.29 13.73 7.70
C GLU A 422 4.15 14.23 8.59
N ILE A 423 4.43 15.17 9.51
CA ILE A 423 3.41 15.81 10.33
C ILE A 423 2.45 16.62 9.43
N VAL A 424 2.98 17.45 8.52
CA VAL A 424 2.14 18.24 7.61
C VAL A 424 1.34 17.34 6.69
N ARG A 425 1.94 16.29 6.12
CA ARG A 425 1.26 15.27 5.30
C ARG A 425 0.10 14.62 6.07
N THR A 426 0.35 14.17 7.29
CA THR A 426 -0.64 13.50 8.14
C THR A 426 -1.77 14.45 8.54
N LEU A 427 -1.47 15.67 8.98
CA LEU A 427 -2.47 16.64 9.43
C LEU A 427 -3.29 17.20 8.28
N ALA A 428 -2.66 17.60 7.16
CA ALA A 428 -3.38 18.09 5.98
C ALA A 428 -4.30 17.01 5.40
N GLY A 429 -3.80 15.77 5.29
CA GLY A 429 -4.60 14.62 4.87
C GLY A 429 -5.78 14.36 5.80
N SER A 430 -5.56 14.38 7.12
CA SER A 430 -6.60 14.18 8.13
C SER A 430 -7.68 15.27 8.10
N VAL A 431 -7.30 16.55 7.93
CA VAL A 431 -8.28 17.65 7.78
C VAL A 431 -9.08 17.47 6.48
N GLY A 432 -8.44 17.05 5.40
CA GLY A 432 -9.11 16.72 4.15
C GLY A 432 -10.16 15.62 4.29
N ILE A 433 -9.82 14.55 5.02
CA ILE A 433 -10.74 13.46 5.37
C ILE A 433 -11.93 13.96 6.19
N VAL A 434 -11.66 14.75 7.24
CA VAL A 434 -12.72 15.32 8.11
C VAL A 434 -13.67 16.21 7.29
N ALA A 435 -13.14 16.95 6.32
CA ALA A 435 -13.94 17.79 5.42
C ALA A 435 -14.65 16.99 4.31
N ALA A 436 -14.10 15.85 3.88
CA ALA A 436 -14.70 15.00 2.84
C ALA A 436 -16.07 14.47 3.24
N VAL A 437 -16.25 14.14 4.52
CA VAL A 437 -17.52 13.64 5.03
C VAL A 437 -18.67 14.63 4.88
N PRO A 438 -18.63 15.85 5.45
CA PRO A 438 -19.72 16.80 5.29
C PRO A 438 -19.95 17.23 3.84
N VAL A 439 -18.87 17.43 3.06
CA VAL A 439 -18.99 17.81 1.64
C VAL A 439 -19.70 16.71 0.85
N THR A 440 -19.23 15.48 0.95
CA THR A 440 -19.79 14.35 0.19
C THR A 440 -21.20 14.03 0.66
N THR A 441 -21.47 14.09 1.97
CA THR A 441 -22.80 13.87 2.52
C THR A 441 -23.80 14.93 2.03
N ALA A 442 -23.39 16.19 1.95
CA ALA A 442 -24.24 17.26 1.42
C ALA A 442 -24.57 17.04 -0.06
N LEU A 443 -23.56 16.75 -0.89
CA LEU A 443 -23.76 16.45 -2.31
C LEU A 443 -24.66 15.23 -2.51
N ALA A 444 -24.41 14.16 -1.74
CA ALA A 444 -25.19 12.93 -1.78
C ALA A 444 -26.64 13.16 -1.38
N ALA A 445 -26.88 13.89 -0.29
CA ALA A 445 -28.23 14.16 0.20
C ALA A 445 -29.04 15.00 -0.81
N LEU A 446 -28.43 16.00 -1.44
CA LEU A 446 -29.07 16.85 -2.45
C LEU A 446 -29.44 16.10 -3.72
N ILE A 447 -28.59 15.16 -4.14
CA ILE A 447 -28.78 14.40 -5.38
C ILE A 447 -29.71 13.22 -5.15
N ALA A 448 -29.52 12.45 -4.08
CA ALA A 448 -30.38 11.32 -3.73
C ALA A 448 -31.83 11.75 -3.42
N SER A 449 -32.05 12.95 -2.85
CA SER A 449 -33.41 13.45 -2.62
C SER A 449 -34.17 13.83 -3.90
N ARG A 450 -33.47 13.98 -5.03
CA ARG A 450 -34.03 14.32 -6.35
C ARG A 450 -34.21 13.10 -7.26
N GLU A 451 -33.92 11.90 -6.76
CA GLU A 451 -34.21 10.65 -7.44
C GLU A 451 -35.63 10.17 -7.11
N ASP A 452 -36.39 9.87 -8.15
CA ASP A 452 -37.67 9.19 -8.04
C ASP A 452 -37.40 7.75 -7.61
N VAL A 453 -37.69 7.42 -6.36
CA VAL A 453 -37.69 6.03 -5.91
C VAL A 453 -38.94 5.40 -6.51
N LEU A 454 -38.77 4.51 -7.49
CA LEU A 454 -39.88 3.70 -8.01
C LEU A 454 -40.52 2.98 -6.82
N ALA A 455 -41.73 3.40 -6.46
CA ALA A 455 -42.50 2.73 -5.43
C ALA A 455 -42.69 1.27 -5.86
N SER A 456 -42.31 0.31 -5.01
CA SER A 456 -42.64 -1.10 -5.22
C SER A 456 -44.14 -1.22 -5.56
N PRO A 457 -44.53 -2.09 -6.52
CA PRO A 457 -45.93 -2.25 -6.85
C PRO A 457 -46.67 -2.67 -5.58
N LYS A 458 -47.58 -1.82 -5.12
CA LYS A 458 -48.46 -2.12 -3.99
C LYS A 458 -49.11 -3.46 -4.29
N SER A 459 -48.88 -4.47 -3.44
CA SER A 459 -49.58 -5.74 -3.54
C SER A 459 -51.08 -5.43 -3.56
N HIS A 460 -51.77 -5.79 -4.63
CA HIS A 460 -53.22 -5.72 -4.70
C HIS A 460 -53.77 -6.46 -3.47
N ARG A 461 -54.31 -5.70 -2.52
CA ARG A 461 -55.21 -6.25 -1.49
C ARG A 461 -56.40 -6.81 -2.26
N SER A 462 -56.49 -8.14 -2.38
CA SER A 462 -57.73 -8.78 -2.79
C SER A 462 -58.76 -8.49 -1.71
N LYS A 463 -59.73 -7.63 -2.01
CA LYS A 463 -61.04 -7.73 -1.38
C LYS A 463 -61.59 -9.10 -1.80
N GLN A 464 -61.71 -10.02 -0.85
CA GLN A 464 -62.71 -11.07 -0.96
C GLN A 464 -63.82 -10.71 0.02
N GLN A 465 -65.00 -10.54 -0.58
CA GLN A 465 -66.31 -10.43 0.04
C GLN A 465 -66.70 -11.73 0.73
#